data_AF-A0A5C7FK27-F1
#
_entry.id   AF-A0A5C7FK27-F1
#
_cell.length_a   1.000
_cell.length_b   1.000
_cell.length_c   1.000
_cell.angle_alpha   90.00
_cell.angle_beta   90.00
_cell.angle_gamma   90.00
#
_symmetry.space_group_name_H-M   'P 1'
#
loop_
_entity.id
_entity.type
_entity.pdbx_description
1 polymer ?
#
loop_
_entity_poly.entity_id
_entity_poly.type
_entity_poly.pdbx_seq_one_letter_code
_entity_poly.pdbx_strand_id
1 'polypeptide(L)'
;MNTFKTLTIILLLFAGCYKATAQTEPELLVEKFFATYEESGSAAALDELYATSKWINKATDAVLQLKNKMEGLNEDYVGKYYGYELIVEKKISDSFVLLSYMVKFDRQPIRYTFQFYKPDDKWVTYSFQYDGNLSTELEEAAKIYFLDSGN
;
A
#
# COMPACT_ATOMS: atom_id res chain seq x y z
N MET A 1 28.66 26.22 -43.46
CA MET A 1 28.50 24.76 -43.33
C MET A 1 28.83 24.22 -41.92
N ASN A 2 28.77 25.06 -40.86
CA ASN A 2 29.14 24.63 -39.50
C ASN A 2 28.01 24.81 -38.47
N THR A 3 26.99 25.63 -38.72
CA THR A 3 25.84 25.85 -37.81
C THR A 3 24.76 24.76 -37.93
N PHE A 4 24.59 24.17 -39.11
CA PHE A 4 23.63 23.08 -39.31
C PHE A 4 24.06 21.78 -38.60
N LYS A 5 25.37 21.54 -38.48
CA LYS A 5 25.95 20.41 -37.73
C LYS A 5 25.83 20.60 -36.22
N THR A 6 25.89 21.84 -35.71
CA THR A 6 25.72 22.14 -34.29
C THR A 6 24.28 21.95 -33.83
N LEU A 7 23.30 22.25 -34.70
CA LEU A 7 21.88 22.10 -34.37
C LEU A 7 21.44 20.62 -34.26
N THR A 8 22.10 19.72 -35.00
CA THR A 8 21.80 18.27 -34.95
C THR A 8 22.34 17.60 -33.68
N ILE A 9 23.40 18.12 -33.07
CA ILE A 9 24.03 17.53 -31.87
C ILE A 9 23.22 17.83 -30.60
N ILE A 10 22.51 18.97 -30.55
CA ILE A 10 21.69 19.34 -29.38
C ILE A 10 20.39 18.51 -29.32
N LEU A 11 19.85 18.08 -30.46
CA LEU A 11 18.62 17.28 -30.53
C LEU A 11 18.84 15.81 -30.10
N LEU A 12 20.06 15.29 -30.24
CA LEU A 12 20.41 13.91 -29.88
C LEU A 12 20.66 13.71 -28.37
N LEU A 13 20.88 14.78 -27.60
CA LEU A 13 21.06 14.71 -26.15
C LEU A 13 19.73 14.61 -25.37
N PHE A 14 18.59 14.84 -26.01
CA PHE A 14 17.26 14.69 -25.40
C PHE A 14 16.61 13.30 -25.60
N ALA A 15 17.24 12.43 -26.40
CA ALA A 15 16.71 11.10 -26.71
C ALA A 15 17.09 10.02 -25.68
N GLY A 16 17.92 10.35 -24.69
CA GLY A 16 18.55 9.38 -23.79
C GLY A 16 18.17 9.55 -22.32
N CYS A 17 16.90 9.36 -21.96
CA CYS A 17 16.45 8.75 -20.69
C CYS A 17 14.94 8.94 -20.51
N TYR A 18 14.15 8.12 -21.20
CA TYR A 18 12.81 7.79 -20.72
C TYR A 18 12.73 6.28 -20.56
N LYS A 19 13.50 5.75 -19.61
CA LYS A 19 13.01 4.57 -18.86
C LYS A 19 11.97 5.11 -17.88
N ALA A 20 10.86 5.65 -18.41
CA ALA A 20 9.64 5.75 -17.66
C ALA A 20 9.17 4.30 -17.51
N THR A 21 9.70 3.61 -16.51
CA THR A 21 9.07 2.40 -16.05
C THR A 21 7.70 2.86 -15.57
N ALA A 22 6.63 2.43 -16.24
CA ALA A 22 5.28 2.48 -15.68
C ALA A 22 5.19 1.45 -14.53
N GLN A 23 6.19 1.45 -13.63
CA GLN A 23 6.21 0.68 -12.40
C GLN A 23 5.07 1.23 -11.56
N THR A 24 4.08 0.39 -11.31
CA THR A 24 3.05 0.70 -10.32
C THR A 24 3.76 0.72 -8.98
N GLU A 25 4.00 1.91 -8.45
CA GLU A 25 4.57 2.06 -7.12
C GLU A 25 3.63 1.45 -6.07
N PRO A 26 4.17 0.93 -4.96
CA PRO A 26 3.40 0.36 -3.85
C PRO A 26 2.24 1.26 -3.40
N GLU A 27 2.45 2.57 -3.38
CA GLU A 27 1.44 3.56 -3.01
C GLU A 27 0.28 3.58 -4.00
N LEU A 28 0.55 3.48 -5.31
CA LEU A 28 -0.49 3.42 -6.35
C LEU A 28 -1.33 2.14 -6.24
N LEU A 29 -0.72 1.02 -5.81
CA LEU A 29 -1.47 -0.21 -5.53
C LEU A 29 -2.43 -0.02 -4.36
N VAL A 30 -2.03 0.74 -3.34
CA VAL A 30 -2.88 1.04 -2.18
C VAL A 30 -3.96 2.06 -2.52
N GLU A 31 -3.65 3.11 -3.27
CA GLU A 31 -4.64 4.08 -3.75
C GLU A 31 -5.72 3.38 -4.56
N LYS A 32 -5.32 2.48 -5.47
CA LYS A 32 -6.25 1.67 -6.25
C LYS A 32 -7.11 0.77 -5.36
N PHE A 33 -6.50 0.12 -4.36
CA PHE A 33 -7.21 -0.69 -3.39
C PHE A 33 -8.31 0.13 -2.69
N PHE A 34 -8.00 1.31 -2.17
CA PHE A 34 -9.00 2.13 -1.46
C PHE A 34 -10.05 2.74 -2.39
N ALA A 35 -9.71 3.07 -3.63
CA ALA A 35 -10.69 3.46 -4.64
C ALA A 35 -11.71 2.34 -4.89
N THR A 36 -11.23 1.11 -5.12
CA THR A 36 -12.10 -0.06 -5.30
C THR A 36 -12.86 -0.41 -4.02
N TYR A 37 -12.25 -0.20 -2.84
CA TYR A 37 -12.92 -0.38 -1.56
C TYR A 37 -14.14 0.53 -1.42
N GLU A 38 -14.00 1.80 -1.79
CA GLU A 38 -15.09 2.79 -1.71
C GLU A 38 -16.17 2.56 -2.77
N GLU A 39 -15.77 2.17 -3.99
CA GLU A 39 -16.70 1.95 -5.11
C GLU A 39 -17.43 0.59 -5.04
N SER A 40 -16.69 -0.47 -4.71
CA SER A 40 -17.13 -1.87 -4.89
C SER A 40 -17.01 -2.74 -3.63
N GLY A 41 -16.55 -2.17 -2.51
CA GLY A 41 -16.45 -2.86 -1.24
C GLY A 41 -15.17 -3.67 -1.03
N SER A 42 -15.00 -4.17 0.19
CA SER A 42 -13.76 -4.80 0.66
C SER A 42 -13.40 -6.10 -0.07
N ALA A 43 -14.38 -6.90 -0.46
CA ALA A 43 -14.13 -8.15 -1.19
C ALA A 43 -13.52 -7.90 -2.58
N ALA A 44 -14.05 -6.94 -3.33
CA ALA A 44 -13.55 -6.54 -4.64
C ALA A 44 -12.15 -5.92 -4.54
N ALA A 45 -11.93 -5.06 -3.54
CA ALA A 45 -10.63 -4.46 -3.28
C ALA A 45 -9.56 -5.53 -2.99
N LEU A 46 -9.89 -6.56 -2.20
CA LEU A 46 -9.00 -7.69 -1.95
C LEU A 46 -8.72 -8.53 -3.20
N ASP A 47 -9.74 -8.80 -4.03
CA ASP A 47 -9.56 -9.51 -5.29
C ASP A 47 -8.55 -8.79 -6.19
N GLU A 48 -8.71 -7.48 -6.32
CA GLU A 48 -7.81 -6.66 -7.12
C GLU A 48 -6.40 -6.59 -6.52
N LEU A 49 -6.28 -6.42 -5.20
CA LEU A 49 -4.99 -6.39 -4.51
C LEU A 49 -4.19 -7.68 -4.75
N TYR A 50 -4.86 -8.83 -4.66
CA TYR A 50 -4.21 -10.13 -4.85
C TYR A 50 -4.11 -10.58 -6.31
N ALA A 51 -4.81 -9.94 -7.24
CA ALA A 51 -4.64 -10.19 -8.68
C ALA A 51 -3.20 -9.88 -9.16
N THR A 52 -2.47 -9.04 -8.43
CA THR A 52 -1.05 -8.74 -8.68
C THR A 52 -0.13 -9.96 -8.48
N SER A 53 -0.53 -10.93 -7.64
CA SER A 53 0.27 -12.11 -7.31
C SER A 53 -0.37 -13.39 -7.82
N LYS A 54 0.25 -14.01 -8.84
CA LYS A 54 -0.16 -15.31 -9.41
C LYS A 54 -0.18 -16.44 -8.38
N TRP A 55 0.56 -16.29 -7.29
CA TRP A 55 0.70 -17.30 -6.24
C TRP A 55 -0.40 -17.18 -5.17
N ILE A 56 -0.84 -15.96 -4.85
CA ILE A 56 -1.88 -15.74 -3.83
C ILE A 56 -3.29 -15.88 -4.41
N ASN A 57 -3.47 -15.65 -5.70
CA ASN A 57 -4.74 -15.96 -6.38
C ASN A 57 -5.12 -17.46 -6.27
N LYS A 58 -4.17 -18.34 -5.93
CA LYS A 58 -4.40 -19.78 -5.68
C LYS A 58 -4.70 -20.13 -4.22
N ALA A 59 -4.66 -19.18 -3.29
CA ALA A 59 -4.96 -19.39 -1.87
C ALA A 59 -6.42 -19.06 -1.55
N THR A 60 -7.34 -19.87 -2.08
CA THR A 60 -8.79 -19.61 -1.99
C THR A 60 -9.29 -19.51 -0.56
N ASP A 61 -8.85 -20.37 0.36
CA ASP A 61 -9.45 -20.41 1.70
C ASP A 61 -8.99 -19.26 2.61
N ALA A 62 -7.69 -18.93 2.59
CA ALA A 62 -7.16 -17.85 3.42
C ALA A 62 -7.65 -16.47 2.94
N VAL A 63 -7.67 -16.26 1.62
CA VAL A 63 -8.20 -15.02 1.04
C VAL A 63 -9.71 -14.94 1.26
N LEU A 64 -10.45 -16.04 1.14
CA LEU A 64 -11.89 -16.07 1.42
C LEU A 64 -12.20 -15.76 2.89
N GLN A 65 -11.43 -16.35 3.83
CA GLN A 65 -11.58 -16.02 5.26
C GLN A 65 -11.28 -14.55 5.54
N LEU A 66 -10.26 -13.99 4.90
CA LEU A 66 -9.93 -12.57 5.00
C LEU A 66 -11.05 -11.68 4.44
N LYS A 67 -11.63 -12.04 3.29
CA LYS A 67 -12.80 -11.34 2.72
C LYS A 67 -13.97 -11.34 3.68
N ASN A 68 -14.38 -12.52 4.17
CA ASN A 68 -15.50 -12.63 5.12
C ASN A 68 -15.26 -11.81 6.40
N LYS A 69 -14.02 -11.78 6.88
CA LYS A 69 -13.61 -10.98 8.03
C LYS A 69 -13.71 -9.46 7.75
N MET A 70 -13.26 -9.02 6.58
CA MET A 70 -13.35 -7.62 6.16
C MET A 70 -14.77 -7.17 5.83
N GLU A 71 -15.64 -8.05 5.32
CA GLU A 71 -17.07 -7.78 5.17
C GLU A 71 -17.77 -7.56 6.51
N GLY A 72 -17.23 -8.17 7.58
CA GLY A 72 -17.64 -7.87 8.96
C GLY A 72 -17.29 -6.45 9.42
N LEU A 73 -16.40 -5.73 8.74
CA LEU A 73 -16.10 -4.32 8.99
C LEU A 73 -17.09 -3.40 8.24
N ASN A 74 -18.38 -3.65 8.42
CA ASN A 74 -19.44 -2.85 7.82
C ASN A 74 -19.90 -1.72 8.76
N GLU A 75 -20.85 -0.90 8.28
CA GLU A 75 -21.35 0.27 9.00
C GLU A 75 -21.94 -0.07 10.38
N ASP A 76 -22.54 -1.25 10.58
CA ASP A 76 -23.10 -1.62 11.87
C ASP A 76 -22.01 -1.85 12.94
N TYR A 77 -20.85 -2.36 12.53
CA TYR A 77 -19.77 -2.75 13.44
C TYR A 77 -18.71 -1.67 13.63
N VAL A 78 -18.23 -1.06 12.55
CA VAL A 78 -17.17 -0.03 12.61
C VAL A 78 -17.68 1.37 12.27
N GLY A 79 -18.89 1.47 11.73
CA GLY A 79 -19.47 2.74 11.29
C GLY A 79 -19.07 3.11 9.87
N LYS A 80 -19.49 4.31 9.45
CA LYS A 80 -19.24 4.81 8.11
C LYS A 80 -17.75 5.06 7.87
N TYR A 81 -17.30 4.78 6.66
CA TYR A 81 -15.94 5.06 6.19
C TYR A 81 -15.75 6.55 5.81
N TYR A 82 -14.60 7.13 6.17
CA TYR A 82 -14.21 8.53 5.91
C TYR A 82 -12.83 8.68 5.25
N GLY A 83 -12.28 7.62 4.69
CA GLY A 83 -10.97 7.64 4.04
C GLY A 83 -9.87 6.99 4.87
N TYR A 84 -8.63 7.22 4.45
CA TYR A 84 -7.44 6.58 4.97
C TYR A 84 -6.26 7.56 5.01
N GLU A 85 -5.29 7.30 5.88
CA GLU A 85 -4.09 8.12 6.07
C GLU A 85 -2.86 7.22 6.26
N LEU A 86 -1.75 7.53 5.59
CA LEU A 86 -0.50 6.79 5.77
C LEU A 86 0.06 7.08 7.17
N ILE A 87 0.36 6.02 7.94
CA ILE A 87 0.93 6.11 9.28
C ILE A 87 2.41 5.71 9.27
N VAL A 88 2.75 4.63 8.56
CA VAL A 88 4.11 4.09 8.51
C VAL A 88 4.45 3.64 7.11
N GLU A 89 5.58 4.12 6.60
CA GLU A 89 6.29 3.51 5.48
C GLU A 89 7.62 2.94 5.98
N LYS A 90 7.85 1.65 5.72
CA LYS A 90 9.12 1.01 6.04
C LYS A 90 9.64 0.23 4.85
N LYS A 91 10.69 0.75 4.23
CA LYS A 91 11.47 0.03 3.23
C LYS A 91 12.55 -0.82 3.92
N ILE A 92 12.50 -2.14 3.71
CA ILE A 92 13.54 -3.07 4.18
C ILE A 92 14.65 -3.16 3.13
N SER A 93 14.28 -3.09 1.86
CA SER A 93 15.19 -3.05 0.71
C SER A 93 14.49 -2.42 -0.51
N ASP A 94 15.20 -2.24 -1.62
CA ASP A 94 14.61 -1.73 -2.87
C ASP A 94 13.50 -2.62 -3.47
N SER A 95 13.34 -3.83 -2.93
CA SER A 95 12.37 -4.82 -3.37
C SER A 95 11.36 -5.23 -2.30
N PHE A 96 11.40 -4.66 -1.08
CA PHE A 96 10.43 -5.00 -0.05
C PHE A 96 10.07 -3.79 0.79
N VAL A 97 8.77 -3.51 0.86
CA VAL A 97 8.21 -2.35 1.56
C VAL A 97 6.94 -2.72 2.30
N LEU A 98 6.80 -2.14 3.48
CA LEU A 98 5.60 -2.16 4.29
C LEU A 98 4.98 -0.77 4.28
N LEU A 99 3.70 -0.70 3.96
CA LEU A 99 2.89 0.50 4.09
C LEU A 99 1.75 0.23 5.07
N SER A 100 1.63 1.05 6.10
CA SER A 100 0.58 0.96 7.10
C SER A 100 -0.28 2.21 7.07
N TYR A 101 -1.59 2.02 7.05
CA TYR A 101 -2.59 3.06 6.92
C TYR A 101 -3.60 3.02 8.06
N MET A 102 -3.99 4.19 8.55
CA MET A 102 -5.11 4.36 9.46
C MET A 102 -6.35 4.57 8.62
N VAL A 103 -7.26 3.62 8.68
CA VAL A 103 -8.54 3.67 8.01
C VAL A 103 -9.57 4.25 8.96
N LYS A 104 -10.22 5.33 8.55
CA LYS A 104 -11.11 6.14 9.39
C LYS A 104 -12.54 5.64 9.27
N PHE A 105 -13.03 4.99 10.30
CA PHE A 105 -14.46 4.68 10.46
C PHE A 105 -15.06 5.45 11.66
N ASP A 106 -16.38 5.65 11.70
CA ASP A 106 -17.04 6.42 12.78
C ASP A 106 -16.67 5.94 14.18
N ARG A 107 -16.73 4.61 14.40
CA ARG A 107 -16.66 4.04 15.75
C ARG A 107 -15.24 3.87 16.23
N GLN A 108 -14.33 3.52 15.33
CA GLN A 108 -12.93 3.27 15.63
C GLN A 108 -12.06 3.28 14.37
N PRO A 109 -10.81 3.76 14.46
CA PRO A 109 -9.84 3.57 13.38
C PRO A 109 -9.42 2.10 13.29
N ILE A 110 -9.28 1.60 12.06
CA ILE A 110 -8.70 0.28 11.80
C ILE A 110 -7.38 0.47 11.08
N ARG A 111 -6.33 -0.23 11.50
CA ARG A 111 -5.06 -0.22 10.79
C ARG A 111 -5.08 -1.24 9.67
N TYR A 112 -4.76 -0.81 8.45
CA TYR A 112 -4.50 -1.71 7.31
C TYR A 112 -3.01 -1.70 7.01
N THR A 113 -2.41 -2.89 6.91
CA THR A 113 -0.98 -3.05 6.65
C THR A 113 -0.78 -3.86 5.38
N PHE A 114 -0.14 -3.23 4.41
CA PHE A 114 0.22 -3.80 3.13
C PHE A 114 1.71 -4.11 3.12
N GLN A 115 2.07 -5.27 2.62
CA GLN A 115 3.46 -5.63 2.33
C GLN A 115 3.56 -5.96 0.86
N PHE A 116 4.47 -5.26 0.19
CA PHE A 116 4.75 -5.47 -1.23
C PHE A 116 6.15 -6.02 -1.42
N TYR A 117 6.26 -6.94 -2.36
CA TYR A 117 7.52 -7.54 -2.77
C TYR A 117 7.70 -7.35 -4.26
N LYS A 118 8.90 -6.99 -4.69
CA LYS A 118 9.30 -6.84 -6.09
C LYS A 118 10.35 -7.91 -6.41
N PRO A 119 9.92 -9.12 -6.80
CA PRO A 119 10.84 -10.22 -7.12
C PRO A 119 11.69 -9.97 -8.36
N ASP A 120 11.22 -9.11 -9.27
CA ASP A 120 11.86 -8.78 -10.54
C ASP A 120 11.53 -7.31 -10.88
N ASP A 121 10.82 -7.03 -11.98
CA ASP A 121 10.54 -5.64 -12.39
C ASP A 121 9.22 -5.05 -11.86
N LYS A 122 8.36 -5.87 -11.24
CA LYS A 122 7.00 -5.48 -10.82
C LYS A 122 6.77 -5.74 -9.34
N TRP A 123 6.17 -4.76 -8.67
CA TRP A 123 5.63 -4.92 -7.33
C TRP A 123 4.42 -5.85 -7.34
N VAL A 124 4.37 -6.77 -6.39
CA VAL A 124 3.23 -7.65 -6.13
C VAL A 124 2.86 -7.61 -4.66
N THR A 125 1.58 -7.80 -4.37
CA THR A 125 1.12 -7.98 -2.99
C THR A 125 1.74 -9.25 -2.42
N TYR A 126 2.49 -9.08 -1.34
CA TYR A 126 3.06 -10.18 -0.56
C TYR A 126 2.15 -10.54 0.62
N SER A 127 1.67 -9.53 1.35
CA SER A 127 0.76 -9.71 2.48
C SER A 127 -0.17 -8.51 2.64
N PHE A 128 -1.35 -8.78 3.18
CA PHE A 128 -2.29 -7.78 3.68
C PHE A 128 -2.81 -8.25 5.02
N GLN A 129 -2.89 -7.34 5.98
CA GLN A 129 -3.42 -7.59 7.31
C GLN A 129 -4.18 -6.36 7.79
N TYR A 130 -5.09 -6.56 8.72
CA TYR A 130 -5.75 -5.46 9.42
C TYR A 130 -5.93 -5.78 10.90
N ASP A 131 -5.98 -4.74 11.73
CA ASP A 131 -6.24 -4.86 13.16
C ASP A 131 -6.79 -3.56 13.77
N GLY A 132 -7.44 -3.67 14.92
CA GLY A 132 -7.99 -2.52 15.67
C GLY A 132 -7.08 -2.03 16.81
N ASN A 133 -5.81 -2.47 16.87
CA ASN A 133 -4.95 -2.25 18.03
C ASN A 133 -4.04 -1.01 17.89
N LEU A 134 -4.40 -0.05 17.04
CA LEU A 134 -3.57 1.12 16.73
C LEU A 134 -3.22 1.94 17.99
N SER A 135 -4.16 2.10 18.92
CA SER A 135 -3.93 2.84 20.17
C SER A 135 -2.97 2.13 21.12
N THR A 136 -3.02 0.79 21.19
CA THR A 136 -2.18 -0.01 22.08
C THR A 136 -0.70 0.18 21.76
N GLU A 137 -0.34 0.13 20.48
CA GLU A 137 1.05 0.34 20.05
C GLU A 137 1.53 1.77 20.35
N LEU A 138 0.66 2.78 20.15
CA LEU A 138 1.00 4.16 20.47
C LEU A 138 1.26 4.34 21.98
N GLU A 139 0.45 3.73 22.82
CA GLU A 139 0.64 3.74 24.28
C GLU A 139 1.95 3.04 24.68
N GLU A 140 2.28 1.91 24.06
CA GLU A 140 3.52 1.18 24.30
C GLU A 140 4.75 1.99 23.86
N ALA A 141 4.71 2.59 22.67
CA ALA A 141 5.76 3.47 22.17
C ALA A 141 5.98 4.68 23.09
N ALA A 142 4.90 5.29 23.59
CA ALA A 142 4.98 6.38 24.55
C ALA A 142 5.64 5.95 25.87
N LYS A 143 5.29 4.77 26.40
CA LYS A 143 5.91 4.22 27.62
C LYS A 143 7.41 4.01 27.44
N ILE A 144 7.84 3.45 26.30
CA ILE A 144 9.27 3.27 25.99
C ILE A 144 9.99 4.61 25.94
N TYR A 145 9.41 5.60 25.25
CA TYR A 145 9.98 6.95 25.16
C TYR A 145 10.20 7.59 26.55
N PHE A 146 9.25 7.44 27.48
CA PHE A 146 9.41 7.92 28.85
C PHE A 146 10.52 7.21 29.62
N LEU A 147 10.72 5.90 29.41
CA LEU A 147 11.79 5.14 30.06
C LEU A 147 13.18 5.54 29.53
N ASP A 148 13.30 5.78 28.23
CA ASP A 148 14.57 6.19 27.61
C ASP A 148 14.93 7.65 27.93
N SER A 149 13.93 8.52 28.12
CA SER A 149 14.13 9.94 28.43
C SER A 149 14.39 10.22 29.92
N GLY A 150 14.32 9.20 30.77
CA GLY A 150 14.45 9.30 32.23
C GLY A 150 15.82 8.96 32.82
N ASN A 151 16.85 8.75 31.97
CA ASN A 151 18.25 8.49 32.37
C ASN A 151 19.18 9.63 31.96
#